data_AF-A0A7C5C454-F1
#
_entry.id   AF-A0A7C5C454-F1
#
_cell.length_a   1.000
_cell.length_b   1.000
_cell.length_c   1.000
_cell.angle_alpha   90.00
_cell.angle_beta   90.00
_cell.angle_gamma   90.00
#
_symmetry.space_group_name_H-M   'P 1'
#
loop_
_entity.id
_entity.type
_entity.pdbx_description
1 polymer ?
#
loop_
_entity_poly.entity_id
_entity_poly.type
_entity_poly.pdbx_seq_one_letter_code
_entity_poly.pdbx_strand_id
1 'polypeptide(L)'
;QKMLADGEGVHYPMATWVLAAINEKFPDKINDIGFFAQPGDSADKNGVTLWMPTNISIPKGSKHIEAAKKFLNFWVSSEGLTAYMSVGAPEGSFAIKGVQLPDNVFAAVKDTLPYINANKTAPALEFLSPIKGPNLPQICVEAGMGLKSPAECAAEYDRDVEKQAKQLMLPGW
;
A
#
# COMPACT_ATOMS: atom_id res chain seq x y z
N GLN A 1 -12.27 4.26 10.74
CA GLN A 1 -11.66 3.60 11.91
C GLN A 1 -12.70 3.33 12.99
N LYS A 2 -13.27 4.34 13.68
CA LYS A 2 -14.30 4.12 14.72
C LYS A 2 -15.48 3.28 14.23
N MET A 3 -16.12 3.68 13.12
CA MET A 3 -17.24 2.90 12.55
C MET A 3 -16.87 1.43 12.26
N LEU A 4 -15.63 1.18 11.79
CA LEU A 4 -15.16 -0.18 11.54
C LEU A 4 -15.00 -0.96 12.85
N ALA A 5 -14.37 -0.34 13.86
CA ALA A 5 -14.14 -0.96 15.17
C ALA A 5 -15.44 -1.23 15.95
N ASP A 6 -16.44 -0.35 15.81
CA ASP A 6 -17.73 -0.47 16.47
C ASP A 6 -18.76 -1.30 15.68
N GLY A 7 -18.41 -1.75 14.46
CA GLY A 7 -19.29 -2.51 13.58
C GLY A 7 -20.38 -1.69 12.86
N GLU A 8 -20.33 -0.36 12.95
CA GLU A 8 -21.22 0.56 12.22
C GLU A 8 -20.81 0.77 10.76
N GLY A 9 -19.57 0.42 10.42
CA GLY A 9 -19.02 0.41 9.07
C GLY A 9 -18.46 -0.95 8.74
N VAL A 10 -18.94 -1.57 7.65
CA VAL A 10 -18.62 -2.98 7.35
C VAL A 10 -17.30 -3.12 6.58
N HIS A 11 -17.05 -2.25 5.59
CA HIS A 11 -15.85 -2.29 4.76
C HIS A 11 -15.13 -0.94 4.77
N TYR A 12 -13.80 -1.00 4.74
CA TYR A 12 -12.95 0.18 4.67
C TYR A 12 -11.85 -0.06 3.64
N PRO A 13 -11.94 0.53 2.42
CA PRO A 13 -10.93 0.34 1.38
C PRO A 13 -9.64 1.04 1.78
N MET A 14 -8.73 0.30 2.40
CA MET A 14 -7.52 0.81 3.01
C MET A 14 -6.46 -0.27 3.09
N ALA A 15 -5.19 0.13 3.02
CA ALA A 15 -4.07 -0.77 3.23
C ALA A 15 -3.81 -0.98 4.74
N THR A 16 -3.01 -2.00 5.03
CA THR A 16 -2.78 -2.51 6.38
C THR A 16 -2.02 -1.56 7.31
N TRP A 17 -1.41 -0.47 6.82
CA TRP A 17 -0.78 0.54 7.68
C TRP A 17 -1.76 1.21 8.65
N VAL A 18 -3.07 1.14 8.36
CA VAL A 18 -4.08 1.71 9.23
C VAL A 18 -4.26 0.92 10.53
N LEU A 19 -3.76 -0.33 10.58
CA LEU A 19 -3.94 -1.25 11.70
C LEU A 19 -3.24 -0.76 12.97
N ALA A 20 -2.07 -0.11 12.89
CA ALA A 20 -1.44 0.44 14.09
C ALA A 20 -2.30 1.52 14.75
N ALA A 21 -2.87 2.44 13.96
CA ALA A 21 -3.76 3.48 14.48
C ALA A 21 -5.08 2.91 15.02
N ILE A 22 -5.57 1.79 14.48
CA ILE A 22 -6.74 1.08 15.03
C ILE A 22 -6.35 0.39 16.34
N ASN A 23 -5.22 -0.30 16.40
CA ASN A 23 -4.73 -0.97 17.61
C ASN A 23 -4.49 0.01 18.76
N GLU A 24 -3.97 1.21 18.47
CA GLU A 24 -3.76 2.25 19.48
C GLU A 24 -5.09 2.74 20.10
N LYS A 25 -6.13 2.90 19.27
CA LYS A 25 -7.43 3.48 19.69
C LYS A 25 -8.45 2.45 20.15
N PHE A 26 -8.39 1.24 19.61
CA PHE A 26 -9.35 0.15 19.78
C PHE A 26 -8.61 -1.20 19.92
N PRO A 27 -7.71 -1.34 20.91
CA PRO A 27 -6.84 -2.51 21.04
C PRO A 27 -7.61 -3.83 21.24
N ASP A 28 -8.80 -3.77 21.83
CA ASP A 28 -9.69 -4.92 22.04
C ASP A 28 -10.42 -5.35 20.76
N LYS A 29 -10.42 -4.52 19.70
CA LYS A 29 -11.14 -4.76 18.44
C LYS A 29 -10.25 -5.15 17.27
N ILE A 30 -8.94 -4.91 17.36
CA ILE A 30 -8.03 -5.08 16.22
C ILE A 30 -8.05 -6.51 15.63
N ASN A 31 -8.27 -7.51 16.48
CA ASN A 31 -8.29 -8.91 16.06
C ASN A 31 -9.64 -9.35 15.48
N ASP A 32 -10.69 -8.52 15.59
CA ASP A 32 -11.99 -8.75 14.95
C ASP A 32 -12.02 -8.20 13.51
N ILE A 33 -10.96 -7.50 13.09
CA ILE A 33 -10.84 -6.86 11.78
C ILE A 33 -9.96 -7.73 10.87
N GLY A 34 -10.57 -8.27 9.81
CA GLY A 34 -9.89 -9.01 8.76
C GLY A 34 -9.54 -8.14 7.55
N PHE A 35 -8.88 -8.76 6.58
CA PHE A 35 -8.55 -8.16 5.29
C PHE A 35 -8.98 -9.08 4.15
N PHE A 36 -9.42 -8.50 3.03
CA PHE A 36 -9.61 -9.22 1.79
C PHE A 36 -9.28 -8.31 0.62
N ALA A 37 -8.89 -8.91 -0.50
CA ALA A 37 -8.62 -8.17 -1.74
C ALA A 37 -9.86 -7.39 -2.20
N GLN A 38 -9.65 -6.20 -2.78
CA GLN A 38 -10.74 -5.41 -3.34
C GLN A 38 -11.56 -6.25 -4.33
N PRO A 39 -12.90 -6.33 -4.19
CA PRO A 39 -13.73 -7.10 -5.09
C PRO A 39 -13.63 -6.61 -6.53
N GLY A 40 -13.60 -7.53 -7.47
CA GLY A 40 -13.85 -7.30 -8.89
C GLY A 40 -14.89 -8.28 -9.43
N ASP A 41 -15.02 -8.33 -10.76
CA ASP A 41 -16.03 -9.16 -11.43
C ASP A 41 -15.84 -10.67 -11.23
N SER A 42 -14.66 -11.11 -10.78
CA SER A 42 -14.33 -12.53 -10.62
C SER A 42 -13.45 -12.78 -9.41
N ALA A 43 -13.95 -13.54 -8.44
CA ALA A 43 -13.26 -13.78 -7.16
C ALA A 43 -11.89 -14.49 -7.31
N ASP A 44 -11.72 -15.31 -8.35
CA ASP A 44 -10.48 -16.03 -8.66
C ASP A 44 -9.37 -15.12 -9.21
N LYS A 45 -9.73 -13.93 -9.73
CA LYS A 45 -8.80 -12.94 -10.32
C LYS A 45 -8.37 -11.84 -9.34
N ASN A 46 -8.97 -11.77 -8.16
CA ASN A 46 -8.66 -10.73 -7.19
C ASN A 46 -7.21 -10.87 -6.67
N GLY A 47 -6.60 -9.71 -6.39
CA GLY A 47 -5.26 -9.60 -5.85
C GLY A 47 -5.14 -8.38 -4.94
N VAL A 48 -4.00 -8.26 -4.26
CA VAL A 48 -3.75 -7.15 -3.34
C VAL A 48 -2.81 -6.13 -3.95
N THR A 49 -3.16 -4.86 -3.80
CA THR A 49 -2.26 -3.76 -4.11
C THR A 49 -1.23 -3.64 -2.99
N LEU A 50 0.05 -3.73 -3.34
CA LEU A 50 1.15 -3.54 -2.40
C LEU A 50 1.67 -2.12 -2.44
N TRP A 51 1.85 -1.55 -1.26
CA TRP A 51 2.61 -0.32 -1.11
C TRP A 51 4.08 -0.67 -0.95
N MET A 52 4.90 -0.20 -1.88
CA MET A 52 6.31 -0.58 -1.89
C MET A 52 7.03 0.06 -0.69
N PRO A 53 7.95 -0.66 -0.05
CA PRO A 53 8.72 -0.09 1.05
C PRO A 53 9.53 1.10 0.58
N THR A 54 9.67 2.09 1.45
CA THR A 54 10.61 3.19 1.24
C THR A 54 12.03 2.66 1.11
N ASN A 55 12.79 3.21 0.16
CA ASN A 55 14.21 2.92 0.08
C ASN A 55 14.96 3.63 1.22
N ILE A 56 16.05 3.00 1.68
CA ILE A 56 17.05 3.66 2.51
C ILE A 56 18.32 3.77 1.67
N SER A 57 18.71 5.00 1.35
CA SER A 57 19.79 5.29 0.41
C SER A 57 20.93 6.05 1.09
N ILE A 58 22.17 5.83 0.62
CA ILE A 58 23.36 6.56 1.08
C ILE A 58 23.63 7.71 0.11
N PRO A 59 23.62 8.99 0.57
CA PRO A 59 24.00 10.11 -0.27
C PRO A 59 25.45 9.96 -0.77
N LYS A 60 25.67 10.18 -2.07
CA LYS A 60 27.00 10.06 -2.71
C LYS A 60 28.08 10.92 -2.04
N GLY A 61 27.71 12.09 -1.50
CA GLY A 61 28.63 13.01 -0.82
C GLY A 61 28.84 12.74 0.67
N SER A 62 28.34 11.62 1.21
CA SER A 62 28.51 11.29 2.64
C SER A 62 29.98 11.12 3.01
N LYS A 63 30.38 11.65 4.18
CA LYS A 63 31.70 11.41 4.78
C LYS A 63 31.78 10.07 5.53
N HIS A 64 30.67 9.34 5.63
CA HIS A 64 30.53 8.14 6.45
C HIS A 64 29.97 6.94 5.66
N ILE A 65 30.37 6.80 4.39
CA ILE A 65 29.85 5.76 3.49
C ILE A 65 29.98 4.35 4.08
N GLU A 66 31.15 4.01 4.62
CA GLU A 66 31.40 2.66 5.15
C GLU A 66 30.58 2.37 6.42
N ALA A 67 30.41 3.36 7.29
CA ALA A 67 29.53 3.22 8.46
C ALA A 67 28.06 3.07 8.04
N ALA A 68 27.60 3.86 7.05
CA ALA A 68 26.25 3.77 6.53
C ALA A 68 25.98 2.41 5.86
N LYS A 69 26.91 1.85 5.09
CA LYS A 69 26.79 0.49 4.54
C LYS A 69 26.67 -0.57 5.63
N LYS A 70 27.48 -0.48 6.69
CA LYS A 70 27.38 -1.39 7.84
C LYS A 70 26.00 -1.32 8.49
N PHE A 71 25.46 -0.11 8.67
CA PHE A 71 24.11 0.08 9.19
C PHE A 71 23.04 -0.52 8.26
N LEU A 72 23.10 -0.29 6.95
CA LEU A 72 22.13 -0.86 6.02
C LEU A 72 22.19 -2.40 6.00
N ASN A 73 23.39 -2.99 6.07
CA ASN A 73 23.56 -4.44 6.18
C ASN A 73 22.96 -4.98 7.48
N PHE A 74 23.16 -4.29 8.60
CA PHE A 74 22.53 -4.65 9.87
C PHE A 74 21.00 -4.54 9.77
N TRP A 75 20.48 -3.45 9.22
CA TRP A 75 19.05 -3.20 9.08
C TRP A 75 18.32 -4.32 8.35
N VAL A 76 18.88 -4.82 7.24
CA VAL A 76 18.27 -5.92 6.46
C VAL A 76 18.63 -7.32 6.96
N SER A 77 19.42 -7.44 8.03
CA SER A 77 19.77 -8.73 8.63
C SER A 77 18.64 -9.28 9.49
N SER A 78 18.67 -10.58 9.80
CA SER A 78 17.71 -11.19 10.74
C SER A 78 17.70 -10.50 12.10
N GLU A 79 18.87 -10.08 12.60
CA GLU A 79 19.01 -9.40 13.88
C GLU A 79 18.34 -8.02 13.85
N GLY A 80 18.62 -7.22 12.81
CA GLY A 80 18.03 -5.88 12.65
C GLY A 80 16.52 -5.92 12.49
N LEU A 81 16.01 -6.85 11.68
CA LEU A 81 14.57 -7.04 11.50
C LEU A 81 13.88 -7.55 12.77
N THR A 82 14.53 -8.45 13.53
CA THR A 82 14.01 -8.90 14.82
C THR A 82 13.94 -7.75 15.82
N ALA A 83 14.99 -6.92 15.90
CA ALA A 83 14.99 -5.73 16.74
C ALA A 83 13.87 -4.75 16.34
N TYR A 84 13.67 -4.52 15.03
CA TYR A 84 12.59 -3.67 14.54
C TYR A 84 11.20 -4.21 14.93
N MET A 85 10.95 -5.50 14.69
CA MET A 85 9.68 -6.16 15.01
C MET A 85 9.41 -6.28 16.53
N SER A 86 10.43 -6.11 17.38
CA SER A 86 10.24 -6.14 18.83
C SER A 86 9.51 -4.91 19.40
N VAL A 87 9.50 -3.79 18.66
CA VAL A 87 8.89 -2.52 19.09
C VAL A 87 7.43 -2.40 18.67
N GLY A 88 7.02 -3.10 17.61
CA GLY A 88 5.64 -3.10 17.11
C GLY A 88 5.37 -4.25 16.15
N ALA A 89 4.12 -4.70 16.13
CA ALA A 89 3.69 -5.73 15.19
C ALA A 89 3.82 -5.18 13.74
N PRO A 90 4.45 -5.92 12.82
CA PRO A 90 4.56 -5.47 11.44
C PRO A 90 3.17 -5.38 10.79
N GLU A 91 2.97 -4.30 10.05
CA GLU A 91 1.73 -4.00 9.34
C GLU A 91 1.67 -4.70 7.97
N GLY A 92 2.67 -5.49 7.59
CA GLY A 92 2.75 -6.14 6.29
C GLY A 92 3.96 -7.03 6.15
N SER A 93 4.07 -7.73 5.02
CA SER A 93 5.26 -8.51 4.69
C SER A 93 6.45 -7.61 4.33
N PHE A 94 7.66 -8.10 4.62
CA PHE A 94 8.89 -7.45 4.22
C PHE A 94 9.24 -7.80 2.76
N ALA A 95 9.75 -6.84 2.01
CA ALA A 95 10.35 -7.08 0.68
C ALA A 95 11.76 -7.71 0.79
N ILE A 96 11.94 -8.65 1.72
CA ILE A 96 13.18 -9.36 2.01
C ILE A 96 12.83 -10.85 2.10
N LYS A 97 13.57 -11.68 1.37
CA LYS A 97 13.32 -13.14 1.35
C LYS A 97 13.71 -13.76 2.71
N GLY A 98 12.90 -14.70 3.18
CA GLY A 98 13.20 -15.50 4.36
C GLY A 98 12.88 -14.84 5.70
N VAL A 99 12.23 -13.67 5.71
CA VAL A 99 11.76 -13.04 6.95
C VAL A 99 10.54 -13.79 7.48
N GLN A 100 10.64 -14.26 8.72
CA GLN A 100 9.52 -14.85 9.44
C GLN A 100 8.79 -13.73 10.19
N LEU A 101 7.48 -13.64 9.97
CA LEU A 101 6.63 -12.74 10.75
C LEU A 101 6.40 -13.34 12.16
N PRO A 102 6.31 -12.52 13.21
CA PRO A 102 6.03 -13.00 14.55
C PRO A 102 4.58 -13.51 14.67
N ASP A 103 4.31 -14.38 15.65
CA ASP A 103 2.98 -14.99 15.83
C ASP A 103 1.88 -13.95 16.16
N ASN A 104 2.29 -12.82 16.74
CA ASN A 104 1.43 -11.73 17.20
C ASN A 104 1.10 -10.69 16.11
N VAL A 105 1.38 -10.95 14.83
CA VAL A 105 0.89 -10.07 13.75
C VAL A 105 -0.64 -10.01 13.72
N PHE A 106 -1.18 -8.84 13.37
CA PHE A 106 -2.62 -8.62 13.27
C PHE A 106 -3.30 -9.59 12.29
N ALA A 107 -4.54 -9.98 12.57
CA ALA A 107 -5.31 -10.90 11.72
C ALA A 107 -5.37 -10.43 10.26
N ALA A 108 -5.73 -9.16 10.04
CA ALA A 108 -5.72 -8.52 8.73
C ALA A 108 -4.37 -8.60 7.98
N VAL A 109 -3.23 -8.65 8.67
CA VAL A 109 -1.92 -8.84 8.01
C VAL A 109 -1.78 -10.29 7.55
N LYS A 110 -2.18 -11.27 8.37
CA LYS A 110 -2.16 -12.70 8.00
C LYS A 110 -3.00 -12.97 6.75
N ASP A 111 -4.14 -12.30 6.64
CA ASP A 111 -5.05 -12.42 5.49
C ASP A 111 -4.44 -11.93 4.15
N THR A 112 -3.37 -11.12 4.19
CA THR A 112 -2.63 -10.70 2.98
C THR A 112 -1.69 -11.78 2.44
N LEU A 113 -1.20 -12.68 3.31
CA LEU A 113 -0.15 -13.64 2.99
C LEU A 113 -0.54 -14.62 1.87
N PRO A 114 -1.77 -15.15 1.81
CA PRO A 114 -2.17 -16.03 0.70
C PRO A 114 -2.03 -15.36 -0.67
N TYR A 115 -2.35 -14.06 -0.78
CA TYR A 115 -2.21 -13.32 -2.04
C TYR A 115 -0.74 -13.12 -2.41
N ILE A 116 0.10 -12.77 -1.44
CA ILE A 116 1.54 -12.58 -1.62
C ILE A 116 2.21 -13.89 -2.05
N ASN A 117 1.92 -14.98 -1.35
CA ASN A 117 2.49 -16.31 -1.65
C ASN A 117 2.03 -16.86 -3.00
N ALA A 118 0.81 -16.53 -3.43
CA ALA A 118 0.28 -16.89 -4.74
C ALA A 118 0.70 -15.92 -5.87
N ASN A 119 1.53 -14.92 -5.58
CA ASN A 119 1.92 -13.85 -6.51
C ASN A 119 0.70 -13.12 -7.12
N LYS A 120 -0.41 -13.03 -6.37
CA LYS A 120 -1.61 -12.27 -6.72
C LYS A 120 -1.50 -10.84 -6.19
N THR A 121 -0.44 -10.17 -6.59
CA THR A 121 -0.08 -8.83 -6.08
C THR A 121 0.38 -7.93 -7.20
N ALA A 122 0.09 -6.63 -7.07
CA ALA A 122 0.68 -5.59 -7.92
C ALA A 122 1.04 -4.37 -7.06
N PRO A 123 2.12 -3.65 -7.35
CA PRO A 123 2.41 -2.42 -6.64
C PRO A 123 1.36 -1.35 -6.97
N ALA A 124 1.16 -0.40 -6.05
CA ALA A 124 0.33 0.77 -6.30
C ALA A 124 0.81 1.54 -7.55
N LEU A 125 -0.13 2.17 -8.27
CA LEU A 125 0.13 2.82 -9.56
C LEU A 125 1.24 3.88 -9.43
N GLU A 126 1.34 4.53 -8.28
CA GLU A 126 2.38 5.47 -7.84
C GLU A 126 3.80 4.98 -8.10
N PHE A 127 4.03 3.68 -7.96
CA PHE A 127 5.35 3.08 -8.16
C PHE A 127 5.59 2.60 -9.60
N LEU A 128 4.54 2.57 -10.43
CA LEU A 128 4.61 2.04 -11.80
C LEU A 128 4.59 3.12 -12.88
N SER A 129 3.95 4.25 -12.61
CA SER A 129 3.72 5.30 -13.59
C SER A 129 3.98 6.68 -13.02
N PRO A 130 4.65 7.59 -13.75
CA PRO A 130 4.72 9.00 -13.38
C PRO A 130 3.41 9.76 -13.68
N ILE A 131 2.47 9.14 -14.40
CA ILE A 131 1.19 9.72 -14.78
C ILE A 131 0.11 9.30 -13.75
N LYS A 132 -0.69 10.26 -13.33
CA LYS A 132 -1.73 10.12 -12.29
C LYS A 132 -3.08 10.73 -12.66
N GLY A 133 -3.12 11.59 -13.67
CA GLY A 133 -4.28 12.43 -13.96
C GLY A 133 -4.48 13.46 -12.85
N PRO A 134 -3.89 14.65 -12.94
CA PRO A 134 -3.98 15.67 -11.89
C PRO A 134 -5.42 16.06 -11.51
N ASN A 135 -6.39 15.87 -12.41
CA ASN A 135 -7.80 16.18 -12.19
C ASN A 135 -8.63 14.99 -11.71
N LEU A 136 -8.03 13.80 -11.52
CA LEU A 136 -8.75 12.59 -11.07
C LEU A 136 -9.64 12.83 -9.84
N PRO A 137 -9.23 13.55 -8.78
CA PRO A 137 -10.10 13.78 -7.62
C PRO A 137 -11.40 14.51 -8.00
N GLN A 138 -11.32 15.52 -8.87
CA GLN A 138 -12.49 16.27 -9.32
C GLN A 138 -13.39 15.42 -10.22
N ILE A 139 -12.79 14.65 -11.14
CA ILE A 139 -13.51 13.73 -12.03
C ILE A 139 -14.25 12.67 -11.21
N CYS A 140 -13.63 12.14 -10.15
CA CYS A 140 -14.28 11.19 -9.24
C CYS A 140 -15.46 11.82 -8.49
N VAL A 141 -15.37 13.09 -8.08
CA VAL A 141 -16.48 13.82 -7.45
C VAL A 141 -17.64 13.98 -8.44
N GLU A 142 -17.35 14.36 -9.69
CA GLU A 142 -18.37 14.51 -10.73
C GLU A 142 -19.10 13.20 -11.02
N ALA A 143 -18.37 12.09 -11.12
CA ALA A 143 -18.94 10.76 -11.27
C ALA A 143 -19.78 10.36 -10.06
N GLY A 144 -19.24 10.53 -8.84
CA GLY A 144 -19.90 10.15 -7.59
C GLY A 144 -21.17 10.95 -7.31
N MET A 145 -21.23 12.20 -7.77
CA MET A 145 -22.42 13.06 -7.67
C MET A 145 -23.38 12.90 -8.87
N GLY A 146 -23.02 12.12 -9.89
CA GLY A 146 -23.82 11.94 -11.09
C GLY A 146 -23.91 13.19 -11.98
N LEU A 147 -22.93 14.10 -11.90
CA LEU A 147 -22.87 15.31 -12.73
C LEU A 147 -22.50 15.00 -14.19
N LYS A 148 -21.79 13.89 -14.42
CA LYS A 148 -21.44 13.33 -15.72
C LYS A 148 -21.60 11.81 -15.65
N SER A 149 -21.80 11.16 -16.80
CA SER A 149 -21.86 9.70 -16.84
C SER A 149 -20.48 9.08 -16.54
N PRO A 150 -20.42 7.85 -16.02
CA PRO A 150 -19.15 7.15 -15.79
C PRO A 150 -18.25 7.07 -17.06
N ALA A 151 -18.85 6.89 -18.23
CA ALA A 151 -18.13 6.83 -19.50
C ALA A 151 -17.51 8.19 -19.88
N GLU A 152 -18.23 9.30 -19.65
CA GLU A 152 -17.70 10.64 -19.87
C GLU A 152 -16.54 10.96 -18.93
N CYS A 153 -16.68 10.64 -17.64
CA CYS A 153 -15.61 10.81 -16.66
C CYS A 153 -14.37 9.98 -17.00
N ALA A 154 -14.54 8.72 -17.45
CA ALA A 154 -13.43 7.89 -17.88
C ALA A 154 -12.69 8.49 -19.09
N ALA A 155 -13.44 8.93 -20.11
CA ALA A 155 -12.86 9.58 -21.28
C ALA A 155 -12.18 10.92 -20.95
N GLU A 156 -12.67 11.63 -19.94
CA GLU A 156 -12.03 12.84 -19.42
C GLU A 156 -10.72 12.54 -18.70
N TYR A 157 -10.71 11.48 -17.89
CA TYR A 157 -9.49 11.01 -17.25
C TYR A 157 -8.44 10.59 -18.29
N ASP A 158 -8.82 9.91 -19.38
CA ASP A 158 -7.92 9.56 -20.48
C ASP A 158 -7.26 10.79 -21.11
N ARG A 159 -8.03 11.86 -21.35
CA ARG A 159 -7.48 13.13 -21.85
C ARG A 159 -6.56 13.82 -20.83
N ASP A 160 -6.88 13.70 -19.55
CA ASP A 160 -6.09 14.29 -18.47
C ASP A 160 -4.73 13.61 -18.32
N VAL A 161 -4.70 12.27 -18.40
CA VAL A 161 -3.44 11.50 -18.38
C VAL A 161 -2.59 11.76 -19.63
N GLU A 162 -3.19 11.87 -20.82
CA GLU A 162 -2.49 12.24 -22.05
C GLU A 162 -1.86 13.63 -21.93
N LYS A 163 -2.62 14.62 -21.43
CA LYS A 163 -2.14 15.98 -21.21
C LYS A 163 -0.96 15.99 -20.24
N GLN A 164 -1.05 15.24 -19.14
CA GLN A 164 0.04 15.13 -18.18
C GLN A 164 1.28 14.48 -18.80
N ALA A 165 1.12 13.42 -19.60
CA ALA A 165 2.22 12.77 -20.29
C ALA A 165 3.01 13.73 -21.18
N LYS A 166 2.30 14.57 -21.95
CA LYS A 166 2.88 15.64 -22.79
C LYS A 166 3.62 16.70 -21.96
N GLN A 167 3.04 17.13 -20.83
CA GLN A 167 3.67 18.10 -19.92
C GLN A 167 4.96 17.57 -19.30
N LEU A 168 5.01 16.26 -19.02
CA LEU A 168 6.20 15.57 -18.52
C LEU A 168 7.21 15.22 -19.63
N MET A 169 6.91 15.52 -20.89
CA MET A 169 7.74 15.22 -22.05
C MET A 169 8.09 13.73 -22.15
N LEU A 170 7.13 12.85 -21.86
CA LEU A 170 7.35 11.41 -21.94
C LEU A 170 7.49 10.96 -23.40
N PRO A 171 8.44 10.07 -23.73
CA PRO A 171 8.60 9.56 -25.08
C PRO A 171 7.31 8.91 -25.61
N GLY A 172 6.91 9.26 -26.83
CA GLY A 172 5.74 8.68 -27.51
C GLY A 172 4.41 9.39 -27.24
N TRP A 173 4.42 10.56 -26.60
CA TRP A 173 3.25 11.39 -26.30
C TRP A 173 3.35 12.80 -26.90
#